data_AF-A0AAJ2FAA9-F1
#
_entry.id   AF-A0AAJ2FAA9-F1
#
_cell.length_a   1.000
_cell.length_b   1.000
_cell.length_c   1.000
_cell.angle_alpha   90.00
_cell.angle_beta   90.00
_cell.angle_gamma   90.00
#
_symmetry.space_group_name_H-M   'P 1'
#
loop_
_entity.id
_entity.type
_entity.pdbx_description
1 polymer ?
#
loop_
_entity_poly.entity_id
_entity_poly.type
_entity_poly.pdbx_seq_one_letter_code
_entity_poly.pdbx_strand_id
1 'polypeptide(L)' 'MAALLAISGLANATPVAAAETVTYTYDAKGRLMKVVRTGSVNNNVTVDYEHDKADNRTRLKTTNSPNPPP' A
#
# COMPACT_ATOMS: atom_id res chain seq x y z
N MET A 1 -11.69 43.37 36.42
CA MET A 1 -12.33 42.50 35.42
C MET A 1 -11.42 42.37 34.22
N ALA A 2 -10.98 41.16 33.90
CA ALA A 2 -10.73 40.64 32.55
C ALA A 2 -10.00 39.31 32.72
N ALA A 3 -10.76 38.23 32.86
CA ALA A 3 -10.21 36.88 32.75
C ALA A 3 -9.99 36.59 31.26
N LEU A 4 -8.74 36.37 30.87
CA LEU A 4 -8.38 36.00 29.50
C LEU A 4 -8.70 34.50 29.33
N LEU A 5 -9.81 34.19 28.66
CA LEU A 5 -10.16 32.81 28.31
C LEU A 5 -9.17 32.28 27.26
N ALA A 6 -8.36 31.30 27.63
CA ALA A 6 -7.57 30.52 26.70
C ALA A 6 -8.52 29.64 25.86
N ILE A 7 -8.68 29.98 24.58
CA ILE A 7 -9.46 29.17 23.65
C ILE A 7 -8.55 28.01 23.22
N SER A 8 -8.74 26.84 23.85
CA SER A 8 -8.09 25.60 23.42
C SER A 8 -8.63 25.24 22.02
N GLY A 9 -7.79 25.40 21.00
CA GLY A 9 -8.16 25.02 19.63
C GLY A 9 -8.39 23.51 19.54
N LEU A 10 -9.64 23.09 19.34
CA LEU A 10 -9.96 21.72 18.99
C LEU A 10 -9.43 21.45 17.58
N ALA A 11 -8.43 20.58 17.45
CA ALA A 11 -7.99 20.05 16.18
C ALA A 11 -9.07 19.09 15.65
N ASN A 12 -9.81 19.52 14.62
CA ASN A 12 -10.73 18.63 13.91
C ASN A 12 -9.91 17.68 13.05
N ALA A 13 -9.85 16.41 13.43
CA ALA A 13 -9.29 15.36 12.59
C ALA A 13 -10.29 15.04 11.47
N THR A 14 -10.04 15.53 10.26
CA THR A 14 -10.80 15.09 9.08
C THR A 14 -10.37 13.66 8.74
N PRO A 15 -11.30 12.68 8.66
CA PRO A 15 -10.93 11.34 8.22
C PRO A 15 -10.44 11.41 6.77
N VAL A 16 -9.19 11.05 6.54
CA VAL A 16 -8.66 10.84 5.20
C VAL A 16 -9.18 9.49 4.70
N ALA A 17 -10.04 9.51 3.68
CA ALA A 17 -10.44 8.29 3.00
C ALA A 17 -9.26 7.75 2.17
N ALA A 18 -8.63 6.68 2.64
CA ALA A 18 -7.59 5.98 1.90
C ALA A 18 -8.25 5.00 0.91
N ALA A 19 -8.27 5.36 -0.38
CA ALA A 19 -8.69 4.47 -1.45
C ALA A 19 -7.47 3.97 -2.25
N GLU A 20 -7.47 2.69 -2.61
CA GLU A 20 -6.42 2.05 -3.40
C GLU A 20 -7.06 1.13 -4.43
N THR A 21 -6.51 1.12 -5.64
CA THR A 21 -6.80 0.14 -6.69
C THR A 21 -5.64 -0.84 -6.74
N VAL A 22 -5.96 -2.14 -6.71
CA VAL A 22 -4.97 -3.21 -6.78
C VAL A 22 -5.21 -4.03 -8.05
N THR A 23 -4.21 -4.05 -8.93
CA THR A 23 -4.24 -4.81 -10.18
C THR A 23 -3.43 -6.08 -10.03
N TYR A 24 -4.07 -7.21 -10.32
CA TYR A 24 -3.46 -8.54 -10.29
C TYR A 24 -3.22 -9.05 -11.71
N THR A 25 -2.03 -9.57 -11.98
CA THR A 25 -1.69 -10.22 -13.24
C THR A 25 -1.34 -11.67 -12.99
N TYR A 26 -1.90 -12.55 -13.82
CA TYR A 26 -1.74 -13.99 -13.70
C TYR A 26 -1.06 -14.58 -14.94
N ASP A 27 -0.36 -15.69 -14.76
CA ASP A 27 0.13 -16.49 -15.88
C ASP A 27 -0.97 -17.36 -16.50
N ALA A 28 -0.62 -18.09 -17.57
CA ALA A 28 -1.55 -18.99 -18.26
C ALA A 28 -2.07 -20.16 -17.38
N LYS A 29 -1.41 -20.45 -16.25
CA LYS A 29 -1.84 -21.45 -15.27
C LYS A 29 -2.73 -20.85 -14.17
N GLY A 30 -3.00 -19.54 -14.21
CA GLY A 30 -3.79 -18.83 -13.21
C GLY A 30 -3.00 -18.45 -11.95
N ARG A 31 -1.65 -18.48 -11.99
CA ARG A 31 -0.80 -18.16 -10.85
C ARG A 31 -0.44 -16.69 -10.83
N LEU A 32 -0.39 -16.09 -9.65
CA LEU A 32 -0.11 -14.67 -9.50
C LEU A 32 1.33 -14.34 -9.93
N MET A 33 1.50 -13.47 -10.91
CA MET A 33 2.80 -13.00 -11.37
C MET A 33 3.15 -11.60 -10.87
N LYS A 34 2.14 -10.73 -10.76
CA LYS A 34 2.37 -9.31 -10.44
C LYS A 34 1.21 -8.70 -9.70
N VAL A 35 1.54 -7.82 -8.76
CA VAL A 35 0.59 -6.93 -8.07
C VAL A 35 1.07 -5.50 -8.26
N VAL A 36 0.19 -4.63 -8.76
CA VAL A 36 0.43 -3.18 -8.86
C VAL A 36 -0.61 -2.46 -8.02
N ARG A 37 -0.14 -1.58 -7.15
CA ARG A 37 -0.96 -0.77 -6.24
C ARG A 37 -0.92 0.68 -6.67
N THR A 38 -2.08 1.32 -6.74
CA THR A 38 -2.21 2.75 -7.05
C THR A 38 -3.24 3.41 -6.15
N GLY A 39 -3.05 4.68 -5.80
CA GLY A 39 -3.96 5.43 -4.94
C GLY A 39 -3.26 5.99 -3.70
N SER A 40 -3.74 5.59 -2.52
CA SER A 40 -3.34 6.15 -1.22
C SER A 40 -1.93 5.69 -0.75
N VAL A 41 -1.81 5.16 0.46
CA VAL A 41 -0.53 4.94 1.15
C VAL A 41 0.46 4.05 0.37
N ASN A 42 -0.04 3.04 -0.35
CA ASN A 42 0.81 2.12 -1.13
C ASN A 42 0.91 2.50 -2.62
N ASN A 43 0.77 3.78 -2.95
CA ASN A 43 0.82 4.22 -4.33
C ASN A 43 2.11 3.79 -5.02
N ASN A 44 1.99 3.26 -6.24
CA ASN A 44 3.09 2.80 -7.09
C ASN A 44 3.92 1.65 -6.51
N VAL A 45 3.49 1.00 -5.42
CA VAL A 45 4.10 -0.22 -4.92
C VAL A 45 3.84 -1.36 -5.91
N THR A 46 4.89 -2.06 -6.30
CA THR A 46 4.80 -3.22 -7.20
C THR A 46 5.45 -4.44 -6.55
N VAL A 47 4.77 -5.58 -6.65
CA VAL A 47 5.29 -6.89 -6.22
C VAL A 47 5.33 -7.82 -7.41
N ASP A 48 6.51 -8.36 -7.72
CA ASP A 48 6.70 -9.37 -8.76
C ASP A 48 6.94 -10.75 -8.13
N TYR A 49 6.36 -11.78 -8.75
CA TYR A 49 6.44 -13.16 -8.33
C TYR A 49 6.95 -14.06 -9.46
N GLU A 50 7.82 -15.01 -9.11
CA GLU A 50 8.27 -16.06 -10.02
C GLU A 50 7.98 -17.42 -9.42
N HIS A 51 7.63 -18.36 -10.28
CA HIS A 51 7.30 -19.72 -9.92
C HIS A 51 8.07 -20.70 -10.81
N ASP A 52 8.51 -21.81 -10.23
CA ASP A 52 9.13 -22.90 -10.98
C ASP A 52 8.08 -23.78 -11.70
N LYS A 53 8.55 -24.88 -12.30
CA LYS A 53 7.70 -25.85 -13.00
C LYS A 53 6.88 -26.73 -12.05
N ALA A 54 7.34 -26.92 -10.82
CA ALA A 54 6.69 -27.71 -9.77
C ALA A 54 5.72 -26.87 -8.92
N ASP A 55 5.46 -25.63 -9.33
CA ASP A 55 4.54 -24.69 -8.71
C ASP A 55 5.05 -23.98 -7.45
N ASN A 56 6.33 -24.12 -7.13
CA ASN A 56 6.91 -23.42 -6.00
C ASN A 56 7.18 -21.96 -6.38
N ARG A 57 6.80 -21.04 -5.49
CA ARG A 57 7.19 -19.62 -5.62
C ARG A 57 8.67 -19.47 -5.29
N THR A 58 9.49 -19.20 -6.29
CA THR A 58 10.94 -19.09 -6.16
C THR A 58 11.40 -17.67 -5.86
N ARG A 59 10.57 -16.66 -6.13
CA ARG A 59 10.92 -15.26 -5.90
C ARG A 59 9.72 -14.40 -5.52
N LEU A 60 9.98 -13.41 -4.67
CA LEU A 60 9.12 -12.28 -4.36
C LEU A 60 9.99 -11.03 -4.35
N LYS A 61 9.68 -10.05 -5.20
CA LYS A 61 10.36 -8.75 -5.22
C LYS A 61 9.36 -7.64 -5.01
N THR A 62 9.50 -6.89 -3.92
CA THR A 62 8.76 -5.65 -3.69
C THR A 62 9.60 -4.46 -4.14
N THR A 63 8.99 -3.50 -4.83
CA THR A 63 9.61 -2.25 -5.27
C THR A 63 8.75 -1.07 -4.87
N ASN A 64 9.39 0.08 -4.62
CA ASN A 64 8.76 1.34 -4.19
C ASN A 64 7.93 1.23 -2.89
N SER A 65 8.25 0.26 -2.04
CA SER A 65 7.67 0.17 -0.70
C SER A 65 8.05 1.42 0.11
N PRO A 66 7.09 2.09 0.77
CA PRO A 66 7.39 3.17 1.72
C PRO A 66 7.99 2.63 3.03
N ASN A 67 7.88 1.32 3.28
CA ASN A 67 8.48 0.67 4.44
C ASN A 67 9.98 0.45 4.21
N PRO A 68 10.81 0.64 5.25
CA PRO A 68 12.24 0.35 5.17
C PRO A 68 12.50 -1.13 4.87
N PRO A 69 13.65 -1.48 4.27
CA PRO A 69 14.09 -2.86 4.13
C PRO A 69 14.14 -3.56 5.50
N PRO A 70 13.87 -4.87 5.57
CA PRO A 70 14.11 -5.66 6.76
C PRO A 70 15.60 -5.75 7.11
#